data_AF-A0A7W1QU37-F1
#
_entry.id   AF-A0A7W1QU37-F1
#
_cell.length_a   1.000
_cell.length_b   1.000
_cell.length_c   1.000
_cell.angle_alpha   90.00
_cell.angle_beta   90.00
_cell.angle_gamma   90.00
#
_symmetry.space_group_name_H-M   'P 1'
#
loop_
_entity.id
_entity.type
_entity.pdbx_description
1 polymer ?
#
loop_
_entity_poly.entity_id
_entity_poly.type
_entity_poly.pdbx_seq_one_letter_code
_entity_poly.pdbx_strand_id
1 'polypeptide(L)'
;AIINVASTAAFQPVPFMATYAATKAFVLSFSEALWEENRPLGIKVMALCPGVTNTNFFDAAHIERPPMRATQTPEQVVETALRGLMRGRSHVISGWINYLMTESERLVPRSLVARVVGTALRPRYETKKVISNQ
;
A
#
# COMPACT_ATOMS: atom_id res chain seq x y z
N ALA A 1 8.10 -17.56 10.45
CA ALA A 1 7.99 -16.10 10.25
C ALA A 1 6.78 -15.83 9.37
N ILE A 2 6.10 -14.70 9.58
CA ILE A 2 4.88 -14.31 8.87
C ILE A 2 5.13 -12.97 8.19
N ILE A 3 4.81 -12.87 6.90
CA ILE A 3 4.78 -11.59 6.17
C ILE A 3 3.35 -11.38 5.66
N ASN A 4 2.68 -10.37 6.19
CA ASN A 4 1.36 -9.97 5.71
C ASN A 4 1.53 -8.89 4.64
N VAL A 5 0.77 -8.98 3.55
CA VAL A 5 0.85 -8.01 2.45
C VAL A 5 -0.18 -6.90 2.68
N ALA A 6 0.31 -5.75 3.16
CA ALA A 6 -0.42 -4.49 3.28
C ALA A 6 -0.37 -3.71 1.95
N SER A 7 -0.18 -2.39 2.02
CA SER A 7 -0.02 -1.47 0.88
C SER A 7 0.45 -0.11 1.38
N THR A 8 1.06 0.69 0.52
CA THR A 8 1.21 2.16 0.76
C THR A 8 -0.15 2.85 0.96
N ALA A 9 -1.25 2.29 0.42
CA ALA A 9 -2.61 2.76 0.69
C ALA A 9 -3.05 2.61 2.16
N ALA A 10 -2.30 1.87 3.00
CA ALA A 10 -2.59 1.73 4.42
C ALA A 10 -2.41 3.04 5.22
N PHE A 11 -1.64 3.99 4.68
CA PHE A 11 -1.20 5.19 5.42
C PHE A 11 -2.09 6.41 5.17
N GLN A 12 -2.91 6.38 4.11
CA GLN A 12 -3.77 7.49 3.71
C GLN A 12 -5.17 7.04 3.29
N PRO A 13 -6.16 7.95 3.37
CA PRO A 13 -7.42 7.75 2.67
C PRO A 13 -7.20 7.70 1.15
N VAL A 14 -7.76 6.68 0.50
CA VAL A 14 -7.77 6.58 -0.98
C VAL A 14 -9.22 6.59 -1.47
N PRO A 15 -9.78 7.76 -1.82
CA PRO A 15 -11.11 7.84 -2.42
C PRO A 15 -11.24 6.95 -3.65
N PHE A 16 -12.45 6.43 -3.90
CA PHE A 16 -12.75 5.41 -4.93
C PHE A 16 -12.11 4.02 -4.70
N MET A 17 -11.27 3.88 -3.67
CA MET A 17 -10.71 2.61 -3.17
C MET A 17 -10.81 2.53 -1.64
N ALA A 18 -11.86 3.12 -1.05
CA ALA A 18 -11.96 3.32 0.39
C ALA A 18 -11.86 2.00 1.20
N THR A 19 -12.60 0.97 0.79
CA THR A 19 -12.55 -0.35 1.43
C THR A 19 -11.17 -1.00 1.30
N TYR A 20 -10.52 -0.84 0.15
CA TYR A 20 -9.15 -1.35 -0.04
C TYR A 20 -8.16 -0.63 0.89
N ALA A 21 -8.18 0.69 0.95
CA ALA A 21 -7.30 1.44 1.86
C ALA A 21 -7.56 1.08 3.34
N ALA A 22 -8.82 1.01 3.77
CA ALA A 22 -9.19 0.66 5.13
C ALA A 22 -8.72 -0.76 5.52
N THR A 23 -8.91 -1.75 4.62
CA THR A 23 -8.44 -3.12 4.87
C THR A 23 -6.93 -3.21 4.91
N LYS A 24 -6.19 -2.45 4.08
CA LYS A 24 -4.73 -2.41 4.14
C LYS A 24 -4.20 -1.70 5.39
N ALA A 25 -4.90 -0.67 5.87
CA ALA A 25 -4.63 -0.04 7.16
C ALA A 25 -4.83 -1.02 8.32
N PHE A 26 -5.90 -1.82 8.29
CA PHE A 26 -6.10 -2.91 9.24
C PHE A 26 -4.94 -3.90 9.22
N VAL A 27 -4.53 -4.40 8.03
CA VAL A 27 -3.43 -5.36 7.92
C VAL A 27 -2.12 -4.80 8.50
N LEU A 28 -1.81 -3.53 8.23
CA LEU A 28 -0.64 -2.86 8.81
C LEU A 28 -0.71 -2.85 10.34
N SER A 29 -1.77 -2.26 10.90
CA SER A 29 -1.93 -2.15 12.36
C SER A 29 -1.95 -3.52 13.05
N PHE A 30 -2.62 -4.51 12.46
CA PHE A 30 -2.70 -5.87 12.96
C PHE A 30 -1.31 -6.54 12.99
N SER A 31 -0.53 -6.38 11.93
CA SER A 31 0.79 -7.01 11.84
C SER A 31 1.81 -6.38 12.79
N GLU A 32 1.73 -5.06 13.00
CA GLU A 32 2.59 -4.35 13.96
C GLU A 32 2.28 -4.77 15.40
N ALA A 33 1.00 -4.90 15.75
CA ALA A 33 0.59 -5.43 17.05
C ALA A 33 1.13 -6.86 17.27
N LEU A 34 0.90 -7.75 16.30
CA LEU A 34 1.39 -9.13 16.39
C LEU A 34 2.93 -9.20 16.44
N TRP A 35 3.64 -8.31 15.74
CA TRP A 35 5.10 -8.25 15.81
C TRP A 35 5.58 -7.99 17.25
N GLU A 36 4.98 -7.03 17.97
CA GLU A 36 5.38 -6.74 19.35
C GLU A 36 4.92 -7.82 20.33
N GLU A 37 3.66 -8.27 20.23
CA GLU A 37 3.09 -9.32 21.08
C GLU A 37 3.92 -10.61 21.04
N ASN A 38 4.47 -10.94 19.87
CA ASN A 38 5.22 -12.16 19.65
C ASN A 38 6.74 -11.97 19.74
N ARG A 39 7.23 -10.75 19.99
CA ARG A 39 8.66 -10.44 20.10
C ARG A 39 9.37 -11.26 21.19
N PRO A 40 8.79 -11.48 22.39
CA PRO A 40 9.40 -12.33 23.42
C PRO A 40 9.49 -13.81 23.04
N LEU A 41 8.65 -14.26 22.10
CA LEU A 41 8.59 -15.66 21.64
C LEU A 41 9.54 -15.93 20.46
N GLY A 42 10.24 -14.90 19.96
CA GLY A 42 11.12 -15.01 18.80
C GLY A 42 10.38 -15.23 17.46
N ILE A 43 9.05 -15.12 17.44
CA ILE A 43 8.25 -15.27 16.23
C ILE A 43 8.26 -13.93 15.47
N LYS A 44 8.80 -13.93 14.26
CA LYS A 44 8.84 -12.74 13.39
C LYS A 44 7.53 -12.58 12.63
N VAL A 45 6.86 -11.44 12.82
CA VAL A 45 5.71 -10.99 12.03
C VAL A 45 6.07 -9.66 11.38
N MET A 46 5.69 -9.42 10.12
CA MET A 46 6.00 -8.16 9.45
C MET A 46 4.90 -7.77 8.44
N ALA A 47 4.55 -6.49 8.35
CA ALA A 47 3.77 -5.94 7.25
C ALA A 47 4.66 -5.50 6.07
N LEU A 48 4.41 -6.06 4.89
CA LEU A 48 4.97 -5.57 3.63
C LEU A 48 4.01 -4.55 3.01
N CYS A 49 4.46 -3.31 2.82
CA CYS A 49 3.69 -2.21 2.26
C CYS A 49 4.22 -1.84 0.86
N PRO A 50 3.83 -2.58 -0.19
CA PRO A 50 4.26 -2.25 -1.55
C PRO A 50 3.55 -0.99 -2.05
N GLY A 51 4.26 -0.23 -2.88
CA GLY A 51 3.66 0.75 -3.76
C GLY A 51 3.13 0.10 -5.04
N VAL A 52 3.08 0.89 -6.10
CA VAL A 52 2.71 0.41 -7.44
C VAL A 52 3.67 -0.71 -7.87
N THR A 53 3.12 -1.91 -8.07
CA THR A 53 3.89 -3.10 -8.46
C THR A 53 3.34 -3.64 -9.77
N ASN A 54 4.21 -4.05 -10.70
CA ASN A 54 3.81 -4.61 -11.99
C ASN A 54 3.21 -6.01 -11.83
N THR A 55 1.92 -6.06 -11.51
CA THR A 55 1.12 -7.27 -11.37
C THR A 55 -0.25 -7.08 -12.01
N ASN A 56 -1.05 -8.15 -12.05
CA ASN A 56 -2.44 -8.12 -12.51
C ASN A 56 -3.39 -7.36 -11.56
N PHE A 57 -2.89 -6.74 -10.50
CA PHE A 57 -3.70 -6.00 -9.53
C PHE A 57 -4.56 -4.91 -10.19
N PHE A 58 -3.98 -4.14 -11.11
CA PHE A 58 -4.69 -3.03 -11.76
C PHE A 58 -5.82 -3.52 -12.65
N ASP A 59 -5.61 -4.62 -13.37
CA ASP A 59 -6.64 -5.22 -14.21
C ASP A 59 -7.77 -5.78 -13.34
N ALA A 60 -7.45 -6.48 -12.26
CA ALA A 60 -8.42 -7.04 -11.32
C ALA A 60 -9.19 -5.97 -10.54
N ALA A 61 -8.54 -4.85 -10.20
CA ALA A 61 -9.18 -3.69 -9.59
C ALA A 61 -9.98 -2.87 -10.62
N HIS A 62 -9.82 -3.17 -11.91
CA HIS A 62 -10.32 -2.39 -13.04
C HIS A 62 -9.97 -0.91 -12.88
N ILE A 63 -8.67 -0.64 -12.70
CA ILE A 63 -8.06 0.68 -12.58
C ILE A 63 -6.99 0.80 -13.65
N GLU A 64 -6.89 1.97 -14.27
CA GLU A 64 -5.86 2.26 -15.26
C GLU A 64 -4.46 2.06 -14.70
N ARG A 65 -3.61 1.35 -15.46
CA ARG A 65 -2.23 1.06 -15.07
C ARG A 65 -1.42 2.36 -15.02
N PRO A 66 -0.71 2.64 -13.92
CA PRO A 66 0.24 3.74 -13.87
C PRO A 66 1.44 3.51 -14.82
N PRO A 67 2.16 4.58 -15.22
CA PRO A 67 3.29 4.47 -16.12
C PRO A 67 4.39 3.56 -15.55
N MET A 68 4.99 2.73 -16.41
CA MET A 68 6.00 1.72 -16.06
C MET A 68 7.19 2.27 -15.26
N ARG A 69 7.58 3.53 -15.47
CA ARG A 69 8.69 4.18 -14.74
C ARG A 69 8.40 4.37 -13.24
N ALA A 70 7.14 4.28 -12.83
CA ALA A 70 6.70 4.40 -11.45
C ALA A 70 6.39 3.03 -10.80
N THR A 71 6.69 1.91 -11.46
CA THR A 71 6.34 0.57 -10.98
C THR A 71 7.58 -0.23 -10.55
N GLN A 72 7.45 -1.02 -9.49
CA GLN A 72 8.45 -2.03 -9.11
C GLN A 72 8.07 -3.40 -9.65
N THR A 73 9.04 -4.28 -9.86
CA THR A 73 8.76 -5.70 -10.16
C THR A 73 8.42 -6.46 -8.86
N PRO A 74 7.67 -7.57 -8.93
CA PRO A 74 7.41 -8.43 -7.77
C PRO A 74 8.70 -8.91 -7.08
N GLU A 75 9.74 -9.19 -7.86
CA GLU A 75 11.04 -9.65 -7.35
C GLU A 75 11.70 -8.58 -6.48
N GLN A 76 11.68 -7.31 -6.90
CA GLN A 76 12.20 -6.19 -6.10
C GLN A 76 11.42 -6.01 -4.79
N VAL A 77 10.10 -6.20 -4.84
CA VAL A 77 9.22 -6.13 -3.67
C VAL A 77 9.54 -7.26 -2.69
N VAL A 78 9.68 -8.50 -3.17
CA VAL A 78 10.06 -9.66 -2.37
C VAL A 78 11.44 -9.50 -1.77
N GLU A 79 12.42 -9.03 -2.54
CA GLU A 79 13.78 -8.79 -2.05
C GLU A 79 13.80 -7.77 -0.89
N THR A 80 13.00 -6.70 -1.01
CA THR A 80 12.82 -5.71 0.06
C THR A 80 12.19 -6.35 1.30
N ALA A 81 11.17 -7.19 1.11
CA ALA A 81 10.48 -7.88 2.19
C ALA A 81 11.43 -8.80 2.97
N LEU A 82 12.19 -9.64 2.28
CA LEU A 82 13.14 -10.55 2.92
C LEU A 82 14.24 -9.79 3.69
N ARG A 83 14.77 -8.70 3.11
CA ARG A 83 15.73 -7.82 3.81
C ARG A 83 15.13 -7.18 5.07
N GLY A 84 13.87 -6.75 5.01
CA GLY A 84 13.13 -6.22 6.17
C GLY A 84 12.95 -7.24 7.29
N LEU A 85 12.53 -8.44 6.91
CA LEU A 85 12.27 -9.54 7.84
C LEU A 85 13.55 -9.99 8.55
N MET A 86 14.67 -10.08 7.82
CA MET A 86 15.97 -10.40 8.41
C MET A 86 16.41 -9.37 9.46
N ARG A 87 16.10 -8.09 9.24
CA ARG A 87 16.36 -6.98 10.15
C ARG A 87 15.37 -6.86 11.31
N GLY A 88 14.37 -7.74 11.39
CA GLY A 88 13.38 -7.75 12.47
C GLY A 88 12.43 -6.54 12.48
N ARG A 89 12.20 -5.90 11.33
CA ARG A 89 11.28 -4.76 11.24
C ARG A 89 9.82 -5.20 11.39
N SER A 90 9.00 -4.36 12.04
CA SER A 90 7.55 -4.55 12.15
C SER A 90 6.83 -4.33 10.80
N HIS A 91 7.32 -3.39 9.99
CA HIS A 91 6.86 -3.17 8.63
C HIS A 91 8.00 -2.71 7.71
N VAL A 92 7.78 -2.84 6.40
CA VAL A 92 8.64 -2.26 5.36
C VAL A 92 7.81 -1.70 4.22
N ILE A 93 8.18 -0.51 3.74
CA ILE A 93 7.65 0.07 2.51
C ILE A 93 8.63 -0.27 1.37
N SER A 94 8.13 -0.86 0.29
CA SER A 94 8.98 -1.14 -0.87
C SER A 94 9.12 0.09 -1.76
N GLY A 95 10.36 0.42 -2.14
CA GLY A 95 10.70 1.56 -2.97
C GLY A 95 10.92 2.86 -2.18
N TRP A 96 12.04 3.54 -2.44
CA TRP A 96 12.40 4.79 -1.75
C TRP A 96 11.40 5.92 -2.00
N ILE A 97 10.92 6.07 -3.24
CA ILE A 97 9.92 7.10 -3.58
C ILE A 97 8.62 6.83 -2.83
N ASN A 98 8.17 5.57 -2.78
CA ASN A 98 6.98 5.18 -2.03
C ASN A 98 7.14 5.48 -0.53
N TYR A 99 8.33 5.19 0.04
CA TYR A 99 8.64 5.52 1.42
C TYR A 99 8.53 7.02 1.69
N LEU A 100 9.18 7.86 0.87
CA LEU A 100 9.12 9.32 1.02
C LEU A 100 7.69 9.87 0.90
N MET A 101 6.92 9.40 -0.09
CA MET A 101 5.54 9.86 -0.28
C MET A 101 4.68 9.49 0.92
N THR A 102 4.74 8.22 1.34
CA THR A 102 3.96 7.70 2.47
C THR A 102 4.28 8.43 3.78
N GLU A 103 5.57 8.67 4.07
CA GLU A 103 5.96 9.37 5.30
C GLU A 103 5.61 10.87 5.26
N SER A 104 5.61 11.49 4.07
CA SER A 104 5.23 12.90 3.92
C SER A 104 3.76 13.17 4.26
N GLU A 105 2.89 12.17 4.11
CA GLU A 105 1.45 12.28 4.41
C GLU A 105 1.17 12.57 5.90
N ARG A 106 2.13 12.28 6.79
CA ARG A 106 2.01 12.58 8.23
C ARG A 106 2.08 14.07 8.53
N LEU A 107 2.64 14.87 7.63
CA LEU A 107 2.83 16.31 7.80
C LEU A 107 1.66 17.12 7.22
N VAL A 108 0.75 16.47 6.49
CA VAL A 108 -0.34 17.12 5.77
C VAL A 108 -1.68 16.77 6.42
N PRO A 109 -2.62 17.71 6.57
CA PRO A 109 -3.95 17.39 7.09
C PRO A 109 -4.63 16.29 6.27
N ARG A 110 -5.19 15.27 6.95
CA ARG A 110 -5.81 14.10 6.30
C ARG A 110 -6.92 14.47 5.30
N SER A 111 -7.65 15.55 5.56
CA SER A 111 -8.69 16.06 4.65
C SER A 111 -8.10 16.60 3.34
N LEU A 112 -6.95 17.24 3.40
CA LEU A 112 -6.25 17.72 2.21
C LEU A 112 -5.68 16.55 1.39
N VAL A 113 -5.08 15.55 2.06
CA VAL A 113 -4.63 14.31 1.40
C VAL A 113 -5.80 13.65 0.66
N ALA A 114 -6.93 13.44 1.34
CA ALA A 114 -8.12 12.85 0.73
C ALA A 114 -8.63 13.67 -0.47
N ARG A 115 -8.61 15.00 -0.40
CA ARG A 115 -9.02 15.87 -1.51
C ARG A 115 -8.08 15.77 -2.71
N VAL A 116 -6.77 15.77 -2.48
CA VAL A 116 -5.76 15.67 -3.55
C VAL A 116 -5.86 14.31 -4.23
N VAL A 117 -5.85 13.21 -3.45
CA VAL A 117 -5.97 11.84 -4.00
C VAL A 117 -7.30 11.67 -4.73
N GLY A 118 -8.40 12.17 -4.16
CA GLY A 118 -9.71 12.13 -4.79
C GLY A 118 -9.76 12.92 -6.11
N THR A 119 -9.09 14.07 -6.20
CA THR A 119 -9.02 14.83 -7.46
C THR A 119 -8.23 14.07 -8.52
N ALA A 120 -7.13 13.42 -8.14
CA ALA A 120 -6.31 12.62 -9.04
C ALA A 120 -7.02 11.35 -9.55
N LEU A 121 -7.82 10.69 -8.71
CA LEU A 121 -8.49 9.43 -9.06
C LEU A 121 -9.89 9.61 -9.66
N ARG A 122 -10.53 10.77 -9.51
CA ARG A 122 -11.88 11.04 -10.02
C ARG A 122 -12.05 10.80 -11.53
N PRO A 123 -11.17 11.30 -12.41
CA PRO A 123 -11.31 11.07 -13.85
C PRO A 123 -11.34 9.58 -14.21
N ARG A 124 -10.56 8.76 -13.50
CA ARG A 124 -10.50 7.31 -13.70
C ARG A 124 -11.79 6.60 -13.26
N TYR A 125 -12.45 7.11 -12.22
CA TYR A 125 -13.73 6.57 -11.75
C TYR A 125 -14.89 6.93 -12.69
N GLU A 126 -14.94 8.18 -13.15
CA GLU A 126 -16.02 8.66 -14.04
C GLU A 126 -16.01 7.96 -15.40
N THR A 127 -14.83 7.78 -16.01
CA THR A 127 -14.68 7.02 -17.27
C THR A 127 -15.21 5.59 -17.15
N LYS A 128 -14.96 4.92 -16.02
CA LYS A 128 -15.45 3.55 -15.77
C LYS A 128 -16.97 3.48 -15.64
N LYS A 129 -17.59 4.48 -15.02
CA LYS A 129 -19.07 4.57 -14.88
C LYS A 129 -19.75 4.82 -16.22
N VAL A 130 -19.12 5.56 -17.12
CA VAL A 130 -19.62 5.77 -18.49
C VAL A 130 -19.58 4.48 -19.29
N ILE A 131 -18.49 3.70 -19.19
CA ILE A 131 -18.34 2.42 -19.90
C ILE A 131 -19.27 1.32 -19.36
N SER A 132 -19.56 1.30 -18.05
CA SER A 132 -20.45 0.28 -17.47
C SER A 132 -21.95 0.54 -17.70
N ASN A 133 -22.32 1.73 -18.19
CA ASN A 133 -23.69 2.12 -18.48
C ASN A 133 -24.03 2.06 -19.99
N GLN A 134 -23.14 1.46 -20.79
CA GLN A 134 -23.36 1.04 -22.18
C GLN A 134 -23.39 -0.48 -22.25
#